data_AF-A0A7V1MZB7-F1
#
_entry.id   AF-A0A7V1MZB7-F1
#
_cell.length_a   1.000
_cell.length_b   1.000
_cell.length_c   1.000
_cell.angle_alpha   90.00
_cell.angle_beta   90.00
_cell.angle_gamma   90.00
#
_symmetry.space_group_name_H-M   'P 1'
#
loop_
_entity.id
_entity.type
_entity.pdbx_description
1 polymer ?
#
loop_
_entity_poly.entity_id
_entity_poly.type
_entity_poly.pdbx_seq_one_letter_code
_entity_poly.pdbx_strand_id
1 'polypeptide(L)' 'EKIIQQHFAWQRGYGAYSVSGSKIDIVKKYIENQDKHHKRKSFTEEYEDWKKEYGIFDD' A
#
# COMPACT_ATOMS: atom_id res chain seq x y z
N GLU A 1 22.55 -3.77 12.18
CA GLU A 1 22.59 -2.44 11.55
C GLU A 1 21.36 -1.64 11.97
N LYS A 2 21.49 -0.34 12.26
CA LYS A 2 20.35 0.51 12.65
C LYS A 2 19.66 1.00 11.37
N ILE A 3 18.57 0.33 10.98
CA ILE A 3 17.89 0.55 9.70
C ILE A 3 17.15 1.90 9.65
N ILE A 4 16.75 2.44 10.82
CA ILE A 4 16.05 3.73 10.95
C ILE A 4 16.58 4.51 12.16
N GLN A 5 16.74 5.82 12.00
CA GLN A 5 17.36 6.68 13.01
C GLN A 5 16.46 6.93 14.24
N GLN A 6 15.15 6.92 14.02
CA GLN A 6 14.10 7.19 15.00
C GLN A 6 13.56 5.91 15.66
N HIS A 7 12.87 6.06 16.80
CA HIS A 7 12.22 4.94 17.47
C HIS A 7 11.15 4.33 16.56
N PHE A 8 11.36 3.07 16.20
CA PHE A 8 10.37 2.31 15.47
C PHE A 8 9.17 2.02 16.38
N ALA A 9 7.97 2.31 15.90
CA ALA A 9 6.73 1.88 16.51
C ALA A 9 5.80 1.37 15.41
N TRP A 10 5.12 0.26 15.68
CA TRP A 10 4.03 -0.19 14.84
C TRP A 10 2.87 0.79 14.94
N GLN A 11 2.17 1.00 13.82
CA GLN A 11 0.85 1.59 13.84
C GLN A 11 -0.12 0.66 14.60
N ARG A 12 -1.30 1.15 15.02
CA ARG A 12 -2.25 0.39 15.86
C ARG A 12 -2.72 -0.95 15.25
N GLY A 13 -2.52 -1.20 13.95
CA GLY A 13 -2.85 -2.45 13.28
C GLY A 13 -1.96 -2.75 12.08
N TYR A 14 -2.07 -3.94 11.51
CA TYR A 14 -1.37 -4.26 10.26
C TYR A 14 -2.23 -5.18 9.39
N GLY A 15 -2.03 -5.09 8.08
CA GLY A 15 -2.58 -6.03 7.11
C GLY A 15 -1.46 -6.87 6.53
N ALA A 16 -1.68 -8.17 6.39
CA ALA A 16 -0.81 -9.08 5.65
C ALA A 16 -1.55 -9.57 4.42
N TYR A 17 -0.93 -9.41 3.24
CA TYR A 17 -1.51 -9.79 1.97
C TYR A 17 -0.56 -10.72 1.22
N SER A 18 -1.12 -11.77 0.62
CA SER A 18 -0.35 -12.65 -0.27
C SER A 18 -0.37 -12.08 -1.68
N VAL A 19 0.77 -12.11 -2.37
CA VAL A 19 0.90 -11.69 -3.76
C VAL A 19 1.49 -12.84 -4.59
N SER A 20 1.07 -12.95 -5.85
CA SER A 20 1.71 -13.89 -6.79
C SER A 20 3.20 -13.57 -6.89
N GLY A 21 4.05 -14.60 -6.94
CA GLY A 21 5.50 -14.44 -7.10
C GLY A 21 5.87 -13.61 -8.34
N SER A 22 5.10 -13.72 -9.42
CA SER A 22 5.27 -12.93 -10.65
C SER A 22 5.03 -11.42 -10.46
N LYS A 23 4.40 -11.00 -9.36
CA LYS A 23 4.08 -9.59 -9.07
C LYS A 23 5.05 -8.95 -8.07
N ILE A 24 6.05 -9.68 -7.55
CA ILE A 24 6.97 -9.19 -6.51
C ILE A 24 7.63 -7.87 -6.93
N ASP A 25 8.22 -7.80 -8.13
CA ASP A 25 8.94 -6.61 -8.59
C ASP A 25 8.02 -5.40 -8.75
N ILE A 26 6.78 -5.63 -9.22
CA ILE A 26 5.76 -4.59 -9.37
C ILE A 26 5.38 -4.02 -7.99
N VAL A 27 5.12 -4.90 -7.01
CA VAL A 27 4.76 -4.50 -5.65
C VAL A 27 5.91 -3.78 -4.96
N LYS A 28 7.14 -4.27 -5.10
CA LYS A 28 8.33 -3.61 -4.55
C LYS A 28 8.47 -2.19 -5.08
N LYS A 29 8.36 -2.02 -6.40
CA LYS A 29 8.42 -0.71 -7.06
C LYS A 29 7.29 0.22 -6.62
N TYR A 30 6.08 -0.30 -6.41
CA TYR A 30 4.96 0.48 -5.87
C TYR A 30 5.26 1.01 -4.46
N ILE A 31 5.76 0.15 -3.55
CA ILE A 31 6.11 0.55 -2.17
C ILE A 31 7.23 1.59 -2.16
N GLU A 32 8.26 1.41 -2.99
CA GLU A 32 9.40 2.34 -3.06
C GLU A 32 8.98 3.75 -3.54
N ASN A 33 7.97 3.84 -4.42
CA ASN A 33 7.53 5.11 -5.01
C ASN A 33 6.27 5.69 -4.34
N GLN A 34 5.81 5.09 -3.24
CA GLN A 34 4.50 5.39 -2.64
C GLN A 34 4.37 6.85 -2.17
N ASP A 35 5.41 7.44 -1.56
CA ASP A 35 5.40 8.86 -1.14
C ASP A 35 5.16 9.81 -2.32
N LYS A 36 5.81 9.56 -3.47
CA LYS A 36 5.62 10.40 -4.67
C LYS A 36 4.25 10.20 -5.29
N HIS A 37 3.76 8.96 -5.31
CA HIS A 37 2.46 8.61 -5.86
C HIS A 37 1.32 9.24 -5.04
N HIS A 38 1.39 9.13 -3.72
CA HIS A 38 0.37 9.64 -2.81
C HIS A 38 0.32 11.16 -2.68
N LYS A 39 1.30 11.88 -3.25
CA LYS A 39 1.20 13.34 -3.49
C LYS A 39 0.19 13.70 -4.60
N ARG A 40 -0.18 12.75 -5.45
CA ARG A 40 -1.08 12.97 -6.60
C ARG A 40 -2.40 12.22 -6.49
N LYS A 41 -2.40 11.07 -5.80
CA LYS A 41 -3.60 10.25 -5.59
C LYS A 41 -3.57 9.69 -4.18
N SER A 42 -4.53 10.07 -3.36
CA SER A 42 -4.65 9.61 -1.98
C SER A 42 -4.98 8.11 -1.89
N PHE A 43 -4.65 7.51 -0.76
CA PHE A 43 -5.04 6.12 -0.47
C PHE A 43 -6.55 5.90 -0.59
N THR A 44 -7.37 6.86 -0.12
CA THR A 44 -8.83 6.78 -0.22
C THR A 44 -9.29 6.70 -1.67
N GLU A 45 -8.72 7.51 -2.56
CA GLU A 45 -9.03 7.44 -4.00
C GLU A 45 -8.58 6.11 -4.62
N GLU A 46 -7.44 5.56 -4.21
CA GLU A 46 -7.03 4.21 -4.65
C GLU A 46 -8.01 3.13 -4.18
N TYR A 47 -8.50 3.24 -2.96
CA TYR A 47 -9.45 2.30 -2.39
C TYR A 47 -10.82 2.35 -3.09
N GLU A 48 -11.33 3.55 -3.37
CA GLU A 48 -12.59 3.73 -4.12
C GLU A 48 -12.47 3.20 -5.56
N ASP A 49 -11.36 3.47 -6.25
CA ASP A 49 -11.12 2.92 -7.59
C ASP A 49 -11.05 1.40 -7.57
N TRP A 50 -10.37 0.83 -6.57
CA TRP A 50 -10.30 -0.62 -6.38
C TRP A 50 -11.68 -1.22 -6.12
N LYS A 51 -12.49 -0.64 -5.22
CA LYS A 51 -13.87 -1.09 -4.97
C LYS A 51 -14.67 -1.13 -6.27
N LYS A 52 -14.60 -0.06 -7.07
CA LYS A 52 -15.31 0.04 -8.36
C LYS A 52 -14.82 -1.00 -9.37
N GLU A 53 -13.51 -1.21 -9.48
CA GLU A 53 -12.92 -2.19 -10.41
C GLU A 53 -13.36 -3.63 -10.09
N TYR A 54 -13.46 -3.97 -8.81
CA TYR A 54 -13.82 -5.31 -8.34
C TYR A 54 -15.30 -5.47 -7.99
N GLY A 55 -16.14 -4.44 -8.21
CA GLY A 55 -17.58 -4.49 -7.94
C GLY A 55 -17.93 -4.66 -6.46
N ILE A 56 -17.11 -4.13 -5.56
CA ILE A 56 -17.36 -4.10 -4.12
C ILE A 56 -18.16 -2.84 -3.82
N PHE A 57 -19.42 -3.01 -3.45
CA PHE A 57 -20.30 -1.92 -3.06
C PHE A 57 -20.41 -1.90 -1.53
N ASP A 58 -20.49 -0.71 -0.95
CA ASP A 58 -20.86 -0.55 0.46
C ASP A 58 -22.39 -0.76 0.56
N ASP A 59 -22.84 -1.66 1.44
CA ASP A 59 -24.26 -1.96 1.70
C ASP A 59 -25.01 -0.76 2.33
#